data_AF-A0A7I8IHW5-F1
#
_entry.id   AF-A0A7I8IHW5-F1
#
_cell.length_a   1.000
_cell.length_b   1.000
_cell.length_c   1.000
_cell.angle_alpha   90.00
_cell.angle_beta   90.00
_cell.angle_gamma   90.00
#
_symmetry.space_group_name_H-M   'P 1'
#
loop_
_entity.id
_entity.type
_entity.pdbx_description
1 polymer ?
#
loop_
_entity_poly.entity_id
_entity_poly.type
_entity_poly.pdbx_seq_one_letter_code
_entity_poly.pdbx_strand_id
1 'polypeptide(L)'
;MEHPFFGSDCRGGFFADQFENLANFRAHYESTGPEIWEQTGGNVQAFVAAAGTGGTLAGISRFLKSRNPDIKCFLVDPPGSGLFNKVTRGVMYTREEAEGRRLKNPFDTITEGIGVNRLTQNFLLAELDGAYRGTDREAVEMSRFLLKNDGLFVGSSSAMNCIGAVRLAREMGPGNTIVTILCDSGMRHLSKFYDDKYLTDHGLLPSASGVEFLD
;
A
#
# COMPACT_ATOMS: atom_id res chain seq x y z
N MET A 1 -5.40 -17.27 32.03
CA MET A 1 -6.39 -16.65 31.14
C MET A 1 -6.29 -17.43 29.84
N GLU A 2 -7.23 -18.34 29.60
CA GLU A 2 -7.21 -19.27 28.47
C GLU A 2 -7.47 -18.52 27.16
N HIS A 3 -6.62 -18.72 26.15
CA HIS A 3 -6.84 -18.19 24.81
C HIS A 3 -7.86 -19.07 24.07
N PRO A 4 -8.99 -18.53 23.57
CA PRO A 4 -10.13 -19.33 23.12
C PRO A 4 -10.00 -19.91 21.69
N PHE A 5 -8.79 -20.10 21.16
CA PHE A 5 -8.59 -20.36 19.71
C PHE A 5 -7.92 -21.67 19.32
N PHE A 6 -7.53 -22.54 20.25
CA PHE A 6 -6.88 -23.81 19.89
C PHE A 6 -7.76 -25.01 20.23
N GLY A 7 -8.20 -25.72 19.18
CA GLY A 7 -8.68 -27.10 19.30
C GLY A 7 -7.56 -28.00 19.83
N SER A 8 -7.95 -29.06 20.54
CA SER A 8 -7.10 -29.93 21.36
C SER A 8 -5.96 -30.68 20.66
N ASP A 9 -5.77 -30.53 19.35
CA ASP A 9 -4.88 -31.37 18.53
C ASP A 9 -3.56 -30.73 18.06
N CYS A 10 -3.27 -29.48 18.40
CA CYS A 10 -1.98 -28.85 18.06
C CYS A 10 -1.29 -28.27 19.31
N ARG A 11 -0.41 -29.04 19.95
CA ARG A 11 0.29 -28.65 21.20
C ARG A 11 1.48 -27.68 21.03
N GLY A 12 1.73 -27.14 19.82
CA GLY A 12 2.92 -26.32 19.55
C GLY A 12 2.81 -25.29 18.41
N GLY A 13 1.62 -25.02 17.89
CA GLY A 13 1.42 -24.01 16.85
C GLY A 13 1.07 -22.65 17.45
N PHE A 14 1.66 -21.57 16.93
CA PHE A 14 1.30 -20.19 17.29
C PHE A 14 0.84 -19.44 16.04
N PHE A 15 -0.41 -18.97 16.03
CA PHE A 15 -0.94 -18.12 14.98
C PHE A 15 -0.63 -16.65 15.32
N ALA A 16 0.35 -16.07 14.61
CA ALA A 16 0.84 -14.72 14.92
C ALA A 16 -0.14 -13.59 14.57
N ASP A 17 -1.15 -13.87 13.73
CA ASP A 17 -2.22 -12.97 13.31
C ASP A 17 -1.75 -11.57 12.90
N GLN A 18 -1.07 -11.45 11.76
CA GLN A 18 -0.55 -10.17 11.28
C GLN A 18 -1.61 -9.06 11.08
N PHE A 19 -2.89 -9.41 11.01
CA PHE A 19 -3.97 -8.44 10.79
C PHE A 19 -4.43 -7.81 12.10
N GLU A 20 -4.59 -8.63 13.15
CA GLU A 20 -5.13 -8.18 14.43
C GLU A 20 -4.03 -7.92 15.48
N ASN A 21 -2.84 -8.49 15.31
CA ASN A 21 -1.72 -8.31 16.22
C ASN A 21 -1.04 -6.94 16.02
N LEU A 22 -1.14 -6.08 17.04
CA LEU A 22 -0.53 -4.74 17.05
C LEU A 22 1.01 -4.74 17.13
N ALA A 23 1.65 -5.90 17.27
CA ALA A 23 3.09 -6.01 17.05
C ALA A 23 3.50 -5.56 15.63
N ASN A 24 2.63 -5.76 14.64
CA ASN A 24 2.84 -5.29 13.26
C ASN A 24 2.91 -3.75 13.20
N PHE A 25 1.89 -3.05 13.70
CA PHE A 25 1.91 -1.58 13.84
C PHE A 25 3.13 -1.09 14.63
N ARG A 26 3.39 -1.71 15.80
CA ARG A 26 4.47 -1.28 16.70
C ARG A 26 5.83 -1.37 16.05
N ALA A 27 6.11 -2.42 15.28
CA ALA A 27 7.38 -2.55 14.57
C ALA A 27 7.67 -1.28 13.74
N HIS A 28 6.69 -0.79 12.99
CA HIS A 28 6.86 0.40 12.15
C HIS A 28 6.83 1.72 12.92
N TYR A 29 6.08 1.80 14.03
CA TYR A 29 6.08 2.97 14.90
C TYR A 29 7.40 3.12 15.67
N GLU A 30 7.99 2.02 16.12
CA GLU A 30 9.17 1.97 16.97
C GLU A 30 10.50 1.89 16.18
N SER A 31 10.47 1.50 14.90
CA SER A 31 11.67 1.49 14.04
C SER A 31 11.51 2.29 12.75
N THR A 32 10.67 1.86 11.80
CA THR A 32 10.64 2.43 10.45
C THR A 32 10.31 3.93 10.43
N GLY A 33 9.36 4.39 11.26
CA GLY A 33 9.05 5.80 11.43
C GLY A 33 10.25 6.62 11.94
N PRO A 34 10.88 6.23 13.07
CA PRO A 34 12.13 6.83 13.55
C PRO A 34 13.24 6.88 12.50
N GLU A 35 13.47 5.79 11.77
CA GLU A 35 14.49 5.73 10.71
C GLU A 35 14.24 6.77 9.63
N ILE A 36 12.99 6.92 9.15
CA ILE A 36 12.61 7.94 8.17
C ILE A 36 12.89 9.35 8.71
N TRP A 37 12.51 9.61 9.96
CA TRP A 37 12.71 10.93 10.57
C TRP A 37 14.19 11.28 10.70
N GLU A 38 15.01 10.33 11.14
CA GLU A 38 16.46 10.51 11.28
C GLU A 38 17.13 10.70 9.92
N GLN A 39 16.83 9.84 8.95
CA GLN A 39 17.42 9.88 7.61
C GLN A 39 17.04 11.15 6.83
N THR A 40 15.88 11.75 7.11
CA THR A 40 15.46 13.03 6.51
C THR A 40 15.91 14.25 7.33
N GLY A 41 16.55 14.05 8.48
CA GLY A 41 16.91 15.13 9.40
C GLY A 41 15.69 15.91 9.91
N GLY A 42 14.53 15.25 9.99
CA GLY A 42 13.24 15.86 10.33
C GLY A 42 12.58 16.67 9.21
N ASN A 43 13.13 16.65 7.99
CA ASN A 43 12.62 17.44 6.86
C ASN A 43 11.60 16.71 5.98
N VAL A 44 10.98 15.61 6.44
CA VAL A 44 9.87 14.97 5.72
C VAL A 44 8.60 15.81 5.84
N GLN A 45 7.94 16.12 4.71
CA GLN A 45 6.64 16.81 4.70
C GLN A 45 5.48 15.84 4.46
N ALA A 46 5.73 14.70 3.81
CA ALA A 46 4.68 13.76 3.46
C ALA A 46 5.15 12.30 3.44
N PHE A 47 4.22 11.41 3.75
CA PHE A 47 4.36 9.97 3.62
C PHE A 47 3.19 9.38 2.84
N VAL A 48 3.45 8.44 1.94
CA VAL A 48 2.40 7.73 1.22
C VAL A 48 2.75 6.26 1.06
N ALA A 49 1.79 5.38 1.32
CA ALA A 49 1.94 3.94 1.10
C ALA A 49 0.59 3.25 0.93
N ALA A 50 0.62 2.13 0.22
CA ALA A 50 -0.47 1.17 0.15
C ALA A 50 -0.56 0.35 1.43
N ALA A 51 -1.71 -0.28 1.63
CA ALA A 51 -1.98 -1.07 2.81
C ALA A 51 -2.59 -2.45 2.45
N GLY A 52 -2.03 -3.50 3.05
CA GLY A 52 -2.68 -4.80 3.21
C GLY A 52 -3.18 -4.95 4.64
N THR A 53 -2.30 -5.34 5.55
CA THR A 53 -2.59 -5.37 7.01
C THR A 53 -2.75 -3.98 7.60
N GLY A 54 -2.15 -2.95 7.00
CA GLY A 54 -2.17 -1.57 7.47
C GLY A 54 -1.09 -1.21 8.50
N GLY A 55 -0.29 -2.17 8.98
CA GLY A 55 0.71 -1.92 10.04
C GLY A 55 1.78 -0.90 9.65
N THR A 56 2.32 -0.98 8.43
CA THR A 56 3.32 -0.02 7.93
C THR A 56 2.76 1.39 7.84
N LEU A 57 1.62 1.55 7.16
CA LEU A 57 0.97 2.84 6.98
C LEU A 57 0.59 3.45 8.33
N ALA A 58 0.02 2.66 9.24
CA ALA A 58 -0.38 3.13 10.55
C ALA A 58 0.81 3.48 11.44
N GLY A 59 1.81 2.60 11.55
CA GLY A 59 2.97 2.81 12.41
C GLY A 59 3.77 4.05 12.03
N ILE A 60 4.06 4.20 10.74
CA ILE A 60 4.81 5.36 10.23
C ILE A 60 4.00 6.65 10.38
N SER A 61 2.72 6.66 9.96
CA SER A 61 1.90 7.88 10.04
C SER A 61 1.77 8.38 11.48
N ARG A 62 1.50 7.49 12.43
CA ARG A 62 1.40 7.83 13.86
C ARG A 62 2.71 8.35 14.41
N PHE A 63 3.84 7.73 14.05
CA PHE A 63 5.14 8.21 14.52
C PHE A 63 5.44 9.61 13.96
N LEU A 64 5.33 9.79 12.64
CA LEU A 64 5.66 11.06 11.99
C LEU A 64 4.76 12.20 12.51
N LYS A 65 3.45 11.97 12.65
CA LYS A 65 2.52 12.98 13.19
C LYS A 65 2.74 13.26 14.68
N SER A 66 3.26 12.31 15.45
CA SER A 66 3.69 12.57 16.83
C SER A 66 4.90 13.50 16.92
N ARG A 67 5.73 13.55 15.86
CA ARG A 67 6.88 14.47 15.75
C ARG A 67 6.48 15.82 15.19
N ASN A 68 5.67 15.81 14.15
CA ASN A 68 5.10 17.02 13.55
C ASN A 68 3.69 16.71 13.00
N PRO A 69 2.62 17.25 13.60
CA PRO A 69 1.24 16.99 13.18
C PRO A 69 0.91 17.52 11.78
N ASP A 70 1.71 18.45 11.25
CA ASP A 70 1.52 19.01 9.90
C ASP A 70 1.98 18.06 8.79
N ILE A 71 2.76 17.02 9.10
CA ILE A 71 3.16 16.01 8.12
C ILE A 71 1.93 15.32 7.56
N LYS A 72 1.87 15.27 6.23
CA LYS A 72 0.76 14.65 5.50
C LYS A 72 0.97 13.16 5.31
N CYS A 73 -0.07 12.36 5.52
CA CYS A 73 -0.01 10.92 5.35
C CYS A 73 -1.14 10.42 4.46
N PHE A 74 -0.81 9.67 3.40
CA PHE A 74 -1.78 9.23 2.40
C PHE A 74 -1.76 7.72 2.19
N LEU A 75 -2.93 7.16 1.90
CA LEU A 75 -3.07 5.82 1.34
C LEU A 75 -2.96 5.87 -0.18
N VAL A 76 -2.36 4.87 -0.82
CA VAL A 76 -2.60 4.55 -2.25
C VAL A 76 -3.18 3.15 -2.36
N ASP A 77 -4.37 3.01 -2.95
CA ASP A 77 -5.15 1.77 -2.89
C ASP A 77 -5.33 1.17 -4.30
N PRO A 78 -5.12 -0.15 -4.47
CA PRO A 78 -5.34 -0.83 -5.74
C PRO A 78 -6.83 -1.02 -6.05
N PRO A 79 -7.19 -1.38 -7.29
CA PRO A 79 -8.57 -1.69 -7.65
C PRO A 79 -9.10 -2.88 -6.84
N GLY A 80 -10.39 -2.86 -6.51
CA GLY A 80 -11.04 -3.95 -5.77
C GLY A 80 -10.82 -3.95 -4.25
N SER A 81 -9.99 -3.03 -3.73
CA SER A 81 -9.86 -2.76 -2.30
C SER A 81 -10.92 -1.76 -1.83
N GLY A 82 -11.38 -1.92 -0.58
CA GLY A 82 -12.36 -1.02 0.04
C GLY A 82 -11.72 0.11 0.85
N LEU A 83 -10.39 0.13 0.99
CA LEU A 83 -9.70 1.07 1.88
C LEU A 83 -9.76 2.51 1.37
N PHE A 84 -9.70 2.75 0.06
CA PHE A 84 -9.86 4.09 -0.52
C PHE A 84 -11.20 4.70 -0.11
N ASN A 85 -12.28 3.93 -0.26
CA ASN A 85 -13.62 4.37 0.12
C ASN A 85 -13.68 4.61 1.63
N LYS A 86 -13.02 3.75 2.43
CA LYS A 86 -12.96 3.95 3.88
C LYS A 86 -12.34 5.29 4.24
N VAL A 87 -11.19 5.61 3.67
CA VAL A 87 -10.44 6.84 3.99
C VAL A 87 -11.19 8.07 3.50
N THR A 88 -11.73 8.04 2.28
CA THR A 88 -12.33 9.23 1.65
C THR A 88 -13.80 9.44 1.99
N ARG A 89 -14.54 8.39 2.34
CA ARG A 89 -16.01 8.41 2.53
C ARG A 89 -16.48 7.80 3.86
N GLY A 90 -15.57 7.22 4.65
CA GLY A 90 -15.89 6.57 5.92
C GLY A 90 -16.48 5.16 5.82
N VAL A 91 -16.76 4.65 4.61
CA VAL A 91 -17.39 3.35 4.33
C VAL A 91 -16.53 2.47 3.43
N MET A 92 -16.53 1.15 3.61
CA MET A 92 -15.71 0.24 2.78
C MET A 92 -16.28 0.02 1.37
N TYR A 93 -17.59 0.15 1.20
CA TYR A 93 -18.30 -0.13 -0.05
C TYR A 93 -19.16 1.06 -0.46
N THR A 94 -19.34 1.28 -1.75
CA THR A 94 -20.38 2.19 -2.26
C THR A 94 -21.76 1.50 -2.25
N ARG A 95 -22.85 2.27 -2.37
CA ARG A 95 -24.20 1.70 -2.54
C ARG A 95 -24.32 0.84 -3.82
N GLU A 96 -23.48 1.07 -4.81
CA GLU A 96 -23.43 0.27 -6.04
C GLU A 96 -22.75 -1.09 -5.81
N GLU A 97 -21.87 -1.18 -4.80
CA GLU A 97 -21.13 -2.38 -4.39
C GLU A 97 -21.83 -3.17 -3.27
N ALA A 98 -23.03 -2.73 -2.86
CA ALA A 98 -23.85 -3.41 -1.86
C ALA A 98 -24.17 -4.87 -2.27
N GLU A 99 -24.26 -5.76 -1.27
CA GLU A 99 -24.54 -7.18 -1.45
C GLU A 99 -25.74 -7.41 -2.40
N GLY A 100 -25.53 -8.27 -3.42
CA GLY A 100 -26.54 -8.60 -4.44
C GLY A 100 -26.32 -7.94 -5.81
N ARG A 101 -25.51 -6.89 -5.93
CA ARG A 101 -25.09 -6.29 -7.23
C ARG A 101 -23.62 -6.50 -7.57
N ARG A 102 -22.85 -6.98 -6.60
CA ARG A 102 -21.44 -7.31 -6.76
C ARG A 102 -21.29 -8.48 -7.73
N LEU A 103 -20.72 -8.23 -8.91
CA LEU A 103 -20.21 -9.28 -9.78
C LEU A 103 -19.28 -10.16 -8.94
N LYS A 104 -19.49 -11.48 -8.97
CA LYS A 104 -18.79 -12.46 -8.13
C LYS A 104 -17.25 -12.42 -8.27
N ASN A 105 -16.71 -11.70 -9.26
CA ASN A 105 -15.30 -11.34 -9.42
C ASN A 105 -15.20 -10.02 -10.22
N PRO A 106 -15.01 -8.82 -9.62
CA PRO A 106 -14.91 -7.62 -10.43
C PRO A 106 -13.53 -7.42 -11.05
N PHE A 107 -12.42 -7.57 -10.31
CA PHE A 107 -11.05 -7.52 -10.87
C PHE A 107 -10.11 -8.28 -9.91
N ASP A 108 -9.54 -9.39 -10.37
CA ASP A 108 -8.39 -10.00 -9.70
C ASP A 108 -7.22 -9.05 -9.98
N THR A 109 -6.93 -8.15 -9.03
CA THR A 109 -5.81 -7.23 -9.19
C THR A 109 -4.53 -8.04 -9.28
N ILE A 110 -3.64 -7.68 -10.19
CA ILE A 110 -2.34 -8.33 -10.29
C ILE A 110 -1.36 -7.82 -9.24
N THR A 111 -1.78 -6.83 -8.43
CA THR A 111 -1.00 -6.34 -7.29
C THR A 111 -1.12 -7.28 -6.11
N GLU A 112 0.01 -7.64 -5.50
CA GLU A 112 0.07 -8.63 -4.43
C GLU A 112 0.51 -7.98 -3.11
N GLY A 113 -0.08 -8.42 -2.00
CA GLY A 113 0.26 -7.96 -0.65
C GLY A 113 -0.42 -6.66 -0.19
N ILE A 114 -1.20 -6.02 -1.05
CA ILE A 114 -1.93 -4.77 -0.78
C ILE A 114 -3.38 -4.87 -1.23
N GLY A 115 -4.24 -4.01 -0.67
CA GLY A 115 -5.67 -3.99 -0.94
C GLY A 115 -6.41 -5.04 -0.10
N VAL A 116 -7.48 -4.60 0.58
CA VAL A 116 -8.27 -5.49 1.43
C VAL A 116 -9.70 -4.98 1.58
N ASN A 117 -10.64 -5.91 1.71
CA ASN A 117 -12.07 -5.64 1.90
C ASN A 117 -12.54 -5.80 3.35
N ARG A 118 -11.62 -5.65 4.31
CA ARG A 118 -11.91 -5.63 5.76
C ARG A 118 -11.04 -4.62 6.47
N LEU A 119 -11.53 -4.06 7.56
CA LEU A 119 -10.74 -3.21 8.45
C LEU A 119 -10.01 -4.07 9.47
N THR A 120 -8.70 -3.88 9.56
CA THR A 120 -7.81 -4.57 10.48
C THR A 120 -7.56 -3.67 11.69
N GLN A 121 -7.21 -4.25 12.85
CA GLN A 121 -6.84 -3.44 14.02
C GLN A 121 -5.64 -2.54 13.74
N ASN A 122 -4.67 -3.02 12.96
CA ASN A 122 -3.52 -2.23 12.55
C ASN A 122 -3.93 -1.03 11.69
N PHE A 123 -4.77 -1.20 10.66
CA PHE A 123 -5.19 -0.10 9.79
C PHE A 123 -6.00 0.96 10.52
N LEU A 124 -6.82 0.57 11.50
CA LEU A 124 -7.62 1.50 12.30
C LEU A 124 -6.79 2.52 13.10
N LEU A 125 -5.49 2.24 13.31
CA LEU A 125 -4.57 3.15 13.98
C LEU A 125 -3.95 4.19 13.04
N ALA A 126 -4.15 4.09 11.72
CA ALA A 126 -3.56 5.01 10.77
C ALA A 126 -4.15 6.43 10.88
N GLU A 127 -3.28 7.44 10.80
CA GLU A 127 -3.67 8.84 10.72
C GLU A 127 -3.43 9.37 9.31
N LEU A 128 -4.51 9.50 8.54
CA LEU A 128 -4.44 9.79 7.10
C LEU A 128 -5.15 11.10 6.77
N ASP A 129 -4.52 11.90 5.91
CA ASP A 129 -5.05 13.13 5.34
C ASP A 129 -5.86 12.88 4.06
N GLY A 130 -5.69 11.72 3.43
CA GLY A 130 -6.43 11.34 2.22
C GLY A 130 -5.99 10.01 1.64
N ALA A 131 -6.49 9.73 0.43
CA ALA A 131 -6.12 8.54 -0.32
C ALA A 131 -6.10 8.79 -1.83
N TYR A 132 -5.26 8.04 -2.54
CA TYR A 132 -5.22 7.94 -3.98
C TYR A 132 -5.64 6.54 -4.44
N ARG A 133 -6.10 6.46 -5.68
CA ARG A 133 -6.22 5.17 -6.39
C ARG A 133 -5.04 5.02 -7.33
N GLY A 134 -4.59 3.79 -7.49
CA GLY A 134 -3.76 3.39 -8.63
C GLY A 134 -4.32 2.14 -9.27
N THR A 135 -4.05 1.97 -10.54
CA THR A 135 -4.51 0.85 -11.36
C THR A 135 -3.40 -0.16 -11.60
N ASP A 136 -3.77 -1.38 -11.97
CA ASP A 136 -2.83 -2.43 -12.33
C ASP A 136 -1.91 -2.02 -13.50
N ARG A 137 -2.47 -1.32 -14.50
CA ARG A 137 -1.70 -0.81 -15.64
C ARG A 137 -0.65 0.21 -15.17
N GLU A 138 -1.05 1.19 -14.37
CA GLU A 138 -0.08 2.16 -13.83
C GLU A 138 1.00 1.46 -13.01
N ALA A 139 0.66 0.45 -12.21
CA ALA A 139 1.65 -0.30 -11.42
C ALA A 139 2.68 -0.99 -12.31
N VAL A 140 2.23 -1.65 -13.38
CA VAL A 140 3.14 -2.29 -14.35
C VAL A 140 4.02 -1.26 -15.04
N GLU A 141 3.44 -0.18 -15.58
CA GLU A 141 4.20 0.87 -16.26
C GLU A 141 5.22 1.52 -15.30
N MET A 142 4.82 1.83 -14.07
CA MET A 142 5.71 2.36 -13.03
C MET A 142 6.86 1.39 -12.71
N SER A 143 6.59 0.10 -12.60
CA SER A 143 7.65 -0.89 -12.34
C SER A 143 8.71 -0.94 -13.45
N ARG A 144 8.30 -0.76 -14.71
CA ARG A 144 9.21 -0.73 -15.86
C ARG A 144 9.95 0.59 -15.93
N PHE A 145 9.27 1.69 -15.62
CA PHE A 145 9.88 3.01 -15.52
C PHE A 145 11.00 3.03 -14.48
N LEU A 146 10.73 2.57 -13.26
CA LEU A 146 11.70 2.51 -12.15
C LEU A 146 12.89 1.60 -12.50
N LEU A 147 12.63 0.44 -13.10
CA LEU A 147 13.69 -0.48 -13.51
C LEU A 147 14.61 0.15 -14.57
N LYS A 148 14.01 0.81 -15.57
CA LYS A 148 14.74 1.38 -16.70
C LYS A 148 15.51 2.65 -16.33
N ASN A 149 14.92 3.54 -15.52
CA ASN A 149 15.47 4.86 -15.24
C ASN A 149 16.27 4.91 -13.94
N ASP A 150 15.86 4.18 -12.91
CA ASP A 150 16.48 4.22 -11.57
C ASP A 150 17.25 2.93 -11.23
N GLY A 151 17.12 1.87 -12.05
CA GLY A 151 17.71 0.56 -11.78
C GLY A 151 17.01 -0.21 -10.65
N LEU A 152 15.79 0.21 -10.27
CA LEU A 152 15.06 -0.37 -9.14
C LEU A 152 14.14 -1.52 -9.61
N PHE A 153 14.52 -2.75 -9.27
CA PHE A 153 13.73 -3.94 -9.57
C PHE A 153 12.76 -4.31 -8.44
N VAL A 154 11.56 -3.75 -8.48
CA VAL A 154 10.61 -3.72 -7.36
C VAL A 154 9.33 -4.51 -7.60
N GLY A 155 8.69 -4.99 -6.55
CA GLY A 155 7.38 -5.65 -6.65
C GLY A 155 6.22 -4.70 -6.94
N SER A 156 5.03 -5.29 -7.13
CA SER A 156 3.82 -4.57 -7.50
C SER A 156 3.36 -3.53 -6.47
N SER A 157 3.45 -3.85 -5.18
CA SER A 157 3.09 -2.92 -4.11
C SER A 157 4.02 -1.71 -4.03
N SER A 158 5.32 -1.90 -4.24
CA SER A 158 6.32 -0.83 -4.34
C SER A 158 6.04 0.10 -5.52
N ALA A 159 5.67 -0.45 -6.68
CA ALA A 159 5.27 0.35 -7.83
C ALA A 159 4.00 1.18 -7.53
N MET A 160 3.01 0.57 -6.85
CA MET A 160 1.81 1.28 -6.38
C MET A 160 2.14 2.43 -5.43
N ASN A 161 3.07 2.21 -4.51
CA ASN A 161 3.59 3.22 -3.60
C ASN A 161 4.21 4.42 -4.33
N CYS A 162 5.02 4.17 -5.35
CA CYS A 162 5.60 5.22 -6.20
C CYS A 162 4.55 6.00 -6.99
N ILE A 163 3.45 5.37 -7.42
CA ILE A 163 2.32 6.08 -8.04
C ILE A 163 1.70 7.08 -7.06
N GLY A 164 1.45 6.64 -5.82
CA GLY A 164 0.99 7.52 -4.75
C GLY A 164 1.95 8.68 -4.50
N ALA A 165 3.26 8.41 -4.51
CA ALA A 165 4.29 9.43 -4.33
C ALA A 165 4.31 10.47 -5.45
N VAL A 166 4.18 10.06 -6.71
CA VAL A 166 4.13 10.99 -7.85
C VAL A 166 2.87 11.86 -7.80
N ARG A 167 1.70 11.26 -7.51
CA ARG A 167 0.44 12.01 -7.36
C ARG A 167 0.54 13.05 -6.25
N LEU A 168 1.07 12.66 -5.08
CA LEU A 168 1.28 13.58 -3.97
C LEU A 168 2.31 14.67 -4.29
N ALA A 169 3.39 14.34 -5.00
CA ALA A 169 4.39 15.31 -5.44
C ALA A 169 3.81 16.36 -6.38
N ARG A 170 2.93 15.95 -7.31
CA ARG A 170 2.21 16.86 -8.22
C ARG A 170 1.30 17.82 -7.45
N GLU A 171 0.66 17.37 -6.37
CA GLU A 171 -0.21 18.21 -5.54
C GLU A 171 0.58 19.17 -4.64
N MET A 172 1.67 18.73 -4.03
CA MET A 172 2.46 19.54 -3.09
C MET A 172 3.39 20.54 -3.78
N GLY A 173 3.82 20.24 -5.01
CA GLY A 173 4.78 21.06 -5.74
C GLY A 173 6.22 20.95 -5.23
N PRO A 174 7.16 21.68 -5.85
CA PRO A 174 8.60 21.56 -5.60
C PRO A 174 9.00 22.01 -4.19
N GLY A 175 10.13 21.47 -3.71
CA GLY A 175 10.71 21.83 -2.41
C GLY A 175 10.24 20.98 -1.22
N ASN A 176 9.30 20.06 -1.45
CA ASN A 176 8.82 19.12 -0.44
C ASN A 176 9.55 17.78 -0.52
N THR A 177 9.82 17.19 0.63
CA THR A 177 10.35 15.84 0.79
C THR A 177 9.19 14.88 1.07
N ILE A 178 8.98 13.94 0.15
CA ILE A 178 7.94 12.90 0.23
C ILE A 178 8.64 11.56 0.38
N VAL A 179 8.18 10.75 1.32
CA VAL A 179 8.72 9.42 1.58
C VAL A 179 7.68 8.35 1.25
N THR A 180 8.14 7.25 0.66
CA THR A 180 7.35 6.04 0.44
C THR A 180 8.21 4.80 0.71
N ILE A 181 7.60 3.61 0.71
CA ILE A 181 8.28 2.34 1.01
C ILE A 181 8.32 1.45 -0.23
N LEU A 182 9.47 0.82 -0.48
CA LEU A 182 9.60 -0.26 -1.46
C LEU A 182 9.60 -1.59 -0.70
N CYS A 183 8.47 -2.30 -0.72
CA CYS A 183 8.17 -3.42 0.17
C CYS A 183 8.98 -4.69 -0.16
N ASP A 184 9.13 -5.00 -1.45
CA ASP A 184 9.84 -6.19 -1.91
C ASP A 184 10.42 -6.03 -3.32
N SER A 185 11.27 -6.99 -3.69
CA SER A 185 11.90 -7.06 -5.01
C SER A 185 10.99 -7.70 -6.05
N GLY A 186 11.13 -7.25 -7.30
CA GLY A 186 10.46 -7.85 -8.46
C GLY A 186 10.75 -9.33 -8.66
N MET A 187 11.78 -9.89 -8.02
CA MET A 187 12.12 -11.32 -8.09
C MET A 187 10.97 -12.22 -7.62
N ARG A 188 10.14 -11.76 -6.68
CA ARG A 188 8.97 -12.51 -6.20
C ARG A 188 7.81 -12.52 -7.20
N HIS A 189 7.85 -11.66 -8.22
CA HIS A 189 6.72 -11.39 -9.12
C HIS A 189 7.00 -11.81 -10.58
N LEU A 190 8.03 -12.64 -10.81
CA LEU A 190 8.50 -13.02 -12.15
C LEU A 190 7.47 -13.78 -13.00
N SER A 191 6.54 -14.52 -12.39
CA SER A 191 5.56 -15.34 -13.10
C SER A 191 4.25 -14.62 -13.44
N LYS A 192 4.08 -13.37 -12.98
CA LYS A 192 2.86 -12.57 -13.23
C LYS A 192 3.20 -11.12 -13.59
N PHE A 193 3.61 -10.32 -12.60
CA PHE A 193 3.84 -8.88 -12.76
C PHE A 193 5.02 -8.54 -13.69
N TYR A 194 5.97 -9.45 -13.81
CA TYR A 194 7.11 -9.35 -14.73
C TYR A 194 7.06 -10.34 -15.91
N ASP A 195 5.95 -11.05 -16.09
CA ASP A 195 5.78 -12.01 -17.20
C ASP A 195 5.00 -11.37 -18.35
N ASP A 196 5.66 -11.12 -19.47
CA ASP A 196 5.04 -10.44 -20.63
C ASP A 196 3.86 -11.23 -21.21
N LYS A 197 3.90 -12.56 -21.14
CA LYS A 197 2.79 -13.40 -21.59
C LYS A 197 1.57 -13.19 -20.69
N TYR A 198 1.73 -13.28 -19.38
CA TYR A 198 0.68 -13.04 -18.40
C TYR A 198 0.11 -11.63 -18.57
N LEU A 199 0.96 -10.61 -18.70
CA LEU A 199 0.53 -9.23 -18.91
C LEU A 199 -0.23 -9.07 -20.23
N THR A 200 0.19 -9.74 -21.31
CA THR A 200 -0.53 -9.74 -22.58
C THR A 200 -1.91 -10.35 -22.45
N ASP A 201 -2.02 -11.51 -21.79
CA ASP A 201 -3.29 -12.23 -21.58
C ASP A 201 -4.30 -11.38 -20.75
N HIS A 202 -3.79 -10.45 -19.94
CA HIS A 202 -4.61 -9.52 -19.12
C HIS A 202 -4.72 -8.11 -19.72
N GLY A 203 -4.17 -7.86 -20.92
CA GLY A 203 -4.21 -6.55 -21.56
C GLY A 203 -3.45 -5.46 -20.79
N LEU A 204 -2.35 -5.83 -20.13
CA LEU A 204 -1.51 -4.98 -19.26
C LEU A 204 -0.06 -4.86 -19.75
N LEU A 205 0.23 -5.26 -20.99
CA LEU A 205 1.59 -5.12 -21.53
C LEU A 205 2.03 -3.64 -21.48
N PRO A 206 3.23 -3.35 -20.91
CA PRO A 206 3.72 -1.99 -20.76
C PRO A 206 4.02 -1.37 -22.12
N SER A 207 3.74 -0.08 -22.22
CA SER A 207 3.78 0.69 -23.48
C SER A 207 4.27 2.13 -23.29
N ALA A 208 4.31 2.63 -22.05
CA ALA A 208 4.72 3.99 -21.78
C ALA A 208 6.24 4.16 -21.92
N SER A 209 6.64 5.37 -22.29
CA SER A 209 8.04 5.76 -22.48
C SER A 209 8.57 6.61 -21.31
N GLY A 210 7.68 7.31 -20.63
CA GLY A 210 7.94 8.12 -19.43
C GLY A 210 6.80 7.99 -18.41
N VAL A 211 6.51 9.06 -17.67
CA VAL A 211 5.48 9.10 -16.61
C VAL A 211 4.10 9.54 -17.10
N GLU A 212 3.89 9.68 -18.40
CA GLU A 212 2.62 10.07 -19.02
C GLU A 212 1.46 9.11 -18.72
N PHE A 213 1.74 7.89 -18.26
CA PHE A 213 0.71 6.94 -17.84
C PHE A 213 -0.01 7.34 -16.55
N LEU A 214 0.43 8.41 -15.88
CA LEU A 214 -0.17 8.96 -14.66
C LEU A 214 -1.03 10.21 -14.91
N ASP A 215 -1.16 10.65 -16.16
CA ASP A 215 -1.92 11.84 -16.56
C ASP A 215 -3.40 11.56 -16.83
#